data_AF-A0A2V7DP20-F1
#
_entry.id   AF-A0A2V7DP20-F1
#
_cell.length_a   1.000
_cell.length_b   1.000
_cell.length_c   1.000
_cell.angle_alpha   90.00
_cell.angle_beta   90.00
_cell.angle_gamma   90.00
#
_symmetry.space_group_name_H-M   'P 1'
#
loop_
_entity.id
_entity.type
_entity.pdbx_description
1 polymer ?
#
loop_
_entity_poly.entity_id
_entity_poly.type
_entity_poly.pdbx_seq_one_letter_code
_entity_poly.pdbx_strand_id
1 'polypeptide(L)'
;MIAVDLPGHGSSALPRERLTVDGISDRVGTLLAHLAAPPAHVVGLSLGGCVALALAARAPARVRSLTLVNAFARLRPTSPRAVARVLVRLALLAAAPMPVVAAHVARGLFPKPEQRDLYARAVASLGATARSGYVAAARAIARFDGRAYLSAVRCPTLLVVGDRDATVPRAAADILRAGIAGARLVVVPDSGHATTHDQPEALNRALLAFLETC
;
A
#
# COMPACT_ATOMS: atom_id res chain seq x y z
N MET A 1 -3.28 17.12 -7.59
CA MET A 1 -3.05 15.82 -6.92
C MET A 1 -4.08 15.68 -5.81
N ILE A 2 -4.73 14.52 -5.68
CA ILE A 2 -5.63 14.22 -4.56
C ILE A 2 -4.91 13.20 -3.68
N ALA A 3 -4.73 13.51 -2.39
CA ALA A 3 -4.19 12.60 -1.40
C ALA A 3 -5.26 12.33 -0.34
N VAL A 4 -5.41 11.07 0.06
CA VAL A 4 -6.53 10.63 0.89
C VAL A 4 -6.00 9.94 2.13
N ASP A 5 -6.40 10.43 3.30
CA ASP A 5 -6.28 9.66 4.54
C ASP A 5 -7.29 8.52 4.48
N LEU A 6 -6.81 7.27 4.43
CA LEU A 6 -7.68 6.10 4.40
C LEU A 6 -8.45 5.97 5.73
N PRO A 7 -9.65 5.36 5.75
CA PRO A 7 -10.44 5.25 6.97
C PRO A 7 -9.66 4.66 8.14
N GLY A 8 -9.73 5.31 9.30
CA GLY A 8 -8.98 4.94 10.50
C GLY A 8 -7.53 5.42 10.55
N HIS A 9 -7.11 6.29 9.62
CA HIS A 9 -5.79 6.92 9.59
C HIS A 9 -5.92 8.43 9.45
N GLY A 10 -4.91 9.16 9.92
CA GLY A 10 -4.84 10.62 9.79
C GLY A 10 -6.12 11.29 10.30
N SER A 11 -6.73 12.09 9.45
CA SER A 11 -7.97 12.85 9.74
C SER A 11 -9.25 12.07 9.42
N SER A 12 -9.15 10.86 8.88
CA SER A 12 -10.29 10.05 8.48
C SER A 12 -10.77 9.14 9.60
N ALA A 13 -12.03 9.32 10.01
CA ALA A 13 -12.66 8.48 11.01
C ALA A 13 -12.70 7.00 10.59
N LEU A 14 -12.61 6.10 11.57
CA LEU A 14 -12.85 4.68 11.36
C LEU A 14 -14.36 4.43 11.25
N PRO A 15 -14.86 3.78 10.19
CA PRO A 15 -16.27 3.42 10.07
C PRO A 15 -16.75 2.45 11.15
N ARG A 16 -18.06 2.43 11.38
CA ARG A 16 -18.71 1.48 12.29
C ARG A 16 -18.73 0.07 11.70
N GLU A 17 -18.94 -0.03 10.39
CA GLU A 17 -18.88 -1.29 9.68
C GLU A 17 -17.46 -1.87 9.60
N ARG A 18 -17.37 -3.17 9.31
CA ARG A 18 -16.09 -3.84 9.15
C ARG A 18 -15.29 -3.23 7.99
N LEU A 19 -14.07 -2.78 8.29
CA LEU A 19 -13.13 -2.31 7.27
C LEU A 19 -12.64 -3.47 6.39
N THR A 20 -12.84 -3.34 5.07
CA THR A 20 -12.30 -4.24 4.03
C THR A 20 -11.61 -3.39 2.96
N VAL A 21 -10.70 -3.98 2.17
CA VAL A 21 -10.06 -3.26 1.05
C VAL A 21 -11.11 -2.79 0.04
N ASP A 22 -12.12 -3.61 -0.25
CA ASP A 22 -13.20 -3.24 -1.17
C ASP A 22 -14.03 -2.08 -0.60
N GLY A 23 -14.35 -2.09 0.70
CA GLY A 23 -15.07 -0.99 1.33
C GLY A 23 -14.25 0.31 1.36
N ILE A 24 -12.92 0.24 1.49
CA ILE A 24 -12.04 1.41 1.33
C ILE A 24 -12.06 1.88 -0.13
N SER A 25 -11.97 0.96 -1.09
CA SER A 25 -12.04 1.26 -2.53
C SER A 25 -13.35 1.95 -2.92
N ASP A 26 -14.48 1.46 -2.42
CA ASP A 26 -15.80 2.05 -2.69
C ASP A 26 -15.85 3.49 -2.14
N ARG A 27 -15.28 3.74 -0.95
CA ARG A 27 -15.18 5.09 -0.38
C ARG A 27 -14.30 6.04 -1.21
N VAL A 28 -13.18 5.55 -1.74
CA VAL A 28 -12.34 6.32 -2.68
C VAL A 28 -13.11 6.62 -3.97
N GLY A 29 -13.85 5.64 -4.49
CA GLY A 29 -14.73 5.84 -5.65
C GLY A 29 -15.79 6.92 -5.40
N THR A 30 -16.44 6.89 -4.23
CA THR A 30 -17.41 7.92 -3.80
C THR A 30 -16.75 9.30 -3.68
N LEU A 31 -15.53 9.39 -3.15
CA LEU A 31 -14.79 10.65 -3.09
C LEU A 31 -14.52 11.21 -4.49
N LEU A 32 -14.03 10.37 -5.41
CA LEU A 32 -13.79 10.80 -6.81
C LEU A 32 -15.07 11.27 -7.49
N ALA A 33 -16.19 10.58 -7.26
CA ALA A 33 -17.50 11.00 -7.77
C ALA A 33 -17.96 12.33 -7.16
N HIS A 34 -17.80 12.51 -5.84
CA HIS A 34 -18.16 13.75 -5.13
C HIS A 34 -17.36 14.96 -5.63
N LEU A 35 -16.07 14.75 -5.92
CA LEU A 35 -15.20 15.79 -6.49
C LEU A 35 -15.45 16.03 -7.99
N ALA A 36 -16.40 15.32 -8.60
CA ALA A 36 -16.63 15.31 -10.04
C ALA A 36 -15.34 15.07 -10.85
N ALA A 37 -14.43 14.25 -10.32
CA ALA A 37 -13.13 14.04 -10.92
C ALA A 37 -13.27 13.27 -12.25
N PRO A 38 -12.55 13.70 -13.31
CA PRO A 38 -12.41 12.89 -14.52
C PRO A 38 -11.65 11.58 -14.20
N PRO A 39 -11.62 10.61 -15.12
CA PRO A 39 -10.81 9.40 -14.94
C PRO A 39 -9.37 9.76 -14.56
N ALA A 40 -8.90 9.22 -13.43
CA ALA A 40 -7.67 9.66 -12.79
C ALA A 40 -6.53 8.65 -12.96
N HIS A 41 -5.30 9.15 -12.95
CA HIS A 41 -4.12 8.31 -12.70
C HIS A 41 -4.09 7.96 -11.22
N VAL A 42 -4.17 6.67 -10.89
CA VAL A 42 -4.27 6.20 -9.50
C VAL A 42 -2.95 5.56 -9.10
N VAL A 43 -2.32 6.11 -8.07
CA VAL A 43 -1.07 5.60 -7.50
C VAL A 43 -1.33 5.12 -6.08
N GLY A 44 -0.93 3.89 -5.78
CA GLY A 44 -1.15 3.29 -4.47
C GLY A 44 0.09 2.55 -3.96
N LEU A 45 0.48 2.85 -2.72
CA LEU A 45 1.55 2.17 -1.99
C LEU A 45 0.95 1.12 -1.04
N SER A 46 1.43 -0.13 -1.09
CA SER A 46 1.08 -1.17 -0.12
C SER A 46 -0.45 -1.39 -0.01
N LEU A 47 -1.06 -1.13 1.16
CA LEU A 47 -2.53 -1.14 1.32
C LEU A 47 -3.22 -0.20 0.32
N GLY A 48 -2.69 0.99 0.08
CA GLY A 48 -3.20 1.91 -0.94
C GLY A 48 -3.14 1.32 -2.34
N GLY A 49 -2.15 0.46 -2.63
CA GLY A 49 -2.07 -0.29 -3.88
C GLY A 49 -3.16 -1.37 -3.99
N CYS A 50 -3.50 -2.03 -2.88
CA CYS A 50 -4.62 -2.99 -2.86
C CYS A 50 -5.97 -2.29 -3.14
N VAL A 51 -6.15 -1.11 -2.55
CA VAL A 51 -7.31 -0.24 -2.78
C VAL A 51 -7.37 0.22 -4.24
N ALA A 52 -6.23 0.67 -4.78
CA ALA A 52 -6.13 1.10 -6.18
C ALA A 52 -6.40 -0.05 -7.16
N LEU A 53 -5.92 -1.26 -6.87
CA LEU A 53 -6.21 -2.46 -7.66
C LEU A 53 -7.71 -2.78 -7.67
N ALA A 54 -8.36 -2.76 -6.50
CA ALA A 54 -9.80 -2.98 -6.39
C ALA A 54 -10.59 -1.92 -7.16
N LEU A 55 -10.20 -0.64 -7.07
CA LEU A 55 -10.83 0.47 -7.78
C LEU A 55 -10.70 0.30 -9.30
N ALA A 56 -9.50 -0.02 -9.80
CA ALA A 56 -9.26 -0.20 -11.23
C ALA A 56 -10.04 -1.39 -11.83
N ALA A 57 -10.24 -2.45 -11.06
CA ALA A 57 -11.00 -3.62 -11.49
C ALA A 57 -12.52 -3.41 -11.42
N ARG A 58 -13.02 -2.73 -10.39
CA ARG A 58 -14.47 -2.56 -10.13
C ARG A 58 -15.05 -1.32 -10.80
N ALA A 59 -14.24 -0.30 -11.04
CA ALA A 59 -14.64 0.96 -11.67
C ALA A 59 -13.62 1.37 -12.76
N PRO A 60 -13.41 0.55 -13.80
CA PRO A 60 -12.37 0.78 -14.82
C PRO A 60 -12.52 2.14 -15.53
N ALA A 61 -13.76 2.61 -15.73
CA ALA A 61 -14.02 3.92 -16.32
C ALA A 61 -13.53 5.12 -15.48
N ARG A 62 -13.18 4.91 -14.21
CA ARG A 62 -12.65 5.96 -13.32
C ARG A 62 -11.12 6.00 -13.26
N VAL A 63 -10.43 5.02 -13.85
CA VAL A 63 -8.98 4.86 -13.72
C VAL A 63 -8.32 4.94 -15.10
N ARG A 64 -7.59 6.03 -15.35
CA ARG A 64 -6.86 6.26 -16.60
C ARG A 64 -5.58 5.41 -16.67
N SER A 65 -4.84 5.36 -15.58
CA SER A 65 -3.71 4.43 -15.42
C SER A 65 -3.53 4.06 -13.95
N LEU A 66 -2.86 2.94 -13.70
CA LEU A 66 -2.66 2.39 -12.38
C LEU A 66 -1.16 2.23 -12.08
N THR A 67 -0.70 2.81 -10.97
CA THR A 67 0.65 2.56 -10.44
C THR A 67 0.55 1.88 -9.08
N LEU A 68 1.11 0.67 -8.98
CA LEU A 68 1.14 -0.13 -7.76
C LEU A 68 2.57 -0.17 -7.21
N VAL A 69 2.81 0.51 -6.09
CA VAL A 69 4.12 0.56 -5.43
C VAL A 69 4.11 -0.40 -4.25
N ASN A 70 5.03 -1.37 -4.21
CA ASN A 70 5.16 -2.37 -3.13
C ASN A 70 3.80 -2.98 -2.71
N ALA A 71 2.94 -3.27 -3.69
CA ALA A 71 1.58 -3.75 -3.47
C ALA A 71 1.47 -5.26 -3.74
N PHE A 72 0.29 -5.81 -3.50
CA PHE A 72 0.03 -7.25 -3.63
C PHE A 72 -1.44 -7.51 -3.96
N ALA A 73 -1.72 -8.59 -4.69
CA ALA A 73 -3.08 -9.11 -4.83
C ALA A 73 -3.52 -9.89 -3.58
N ARG A 74 -2.57 -10.49 -2.87
CA ARG A 74 -2.76 -11.27 -1.65
C ARG A 74 -1.44 -11.31 -0.90
N LEU A 75 -1.45 -10.99 0.40
CA LEU A 75 -0.25 -11.05 1.22
C LEU A 75 -0.31 -12.24 2.17
N ARG A 76 0.69 -13.11 2.09
CA ARG A 76 0.91 -14.20 3.04
C ARG A 76 2.38 -14.22 3.45
N PRO A 77 2.69 -14.46 4.72
CA PRO A 77 4.06 -14.73 5.14
C PRO A 77 4.57 -15.98 4.41
N THR A 78 5.69 -15.88 3.71
CA THR A 78 6.27 -16.98 2.92
C THR A 78 7.54 -17.57 3.54
N SER A 79 7.98 -17.06 4.69
CA SER A 79 9.18 -17.55 5.40
C SER A 79 8.98 -17.55 6.91
N PRO A 80 9.74 -18.38 7.67
CA PRO A 80 9.71 -18.36 9.14
C PRO A 80 9.98 -16.96 9.72
N ARG A 81 10.90 -16.21 9.11
CA ARG A 81 11.19 -14.82 9.50
C ARG A 81 10.00 -13.88 9.28
N ALA A 82 9.29 -14.03 8.16
CA ALA A 82 8.08 -13.25 7.89
C ALA A 82 6.95 -13.60 8.86
N VAL A 83 6.77 -14.90 9.18
CA VAL A 83 5.81 -15.36 10.19
C VAL A 83 6.15 -14.78 11.56
N ALA A 84 7.40 -14.90 12.01
CA ALA A 84 7.86 -14.35 13.28
C ALA A 84 7.60 -12.83 13.38
N ARG A 85 7.87 -12.08 12.30
CA ARG A 85 7.58 -10.64 12.26
C ARG A 85 6.10 -10.33 12.46
N VAL A 86 5.22 -11.10 11.82
CA VAL A 86 3.76 -10.95 12.00
C VAL A 86 3.37 -11.28 13.44
N LEU A 87 3.87 -12.39 14.00
CA LEU A 87 3.57 -12.79 15.37
C LEU A 87 4.03 -11.77 16.41
N VAL A 88 5.26 -11.24 16.28
CA VAL A 88 5.77 -10.18 17.15
C VAL A 88 4.89 -8.94 17.06
N ARG A 89 4.51 -8.52 15.84
CA ARG A 89 3.62 -7.36 15.66
C ARG A 89 2.24 -7.58 16.30
N LEU A 90 1.69 -8.79 16.21
CA LEU A 90 0.42 -9.14 16.87
C LEU A 90 0.54 -9.15 18.40
N ALA A 91 1.63 -9.69 18.95
CA ALA A 91 1.90 -9.68 20.38
C ALA A 91 2.05 -8.24 20.93
N LEU A 92 2.79 -7.39 20.21
CA LEU A 92 2.91 -5.98 20.56
C LEU A 92 1.57 -5.25 20.49
N LEU A 93 0.73 -5.53 19.49
CA LEU A 93 -0.61 -4.93 19.41
C LEU A 93 -1.52 -5.33 20.58
N ALA A 94 -1.35 -6.55 21.10
CA ALA A 94 -2.13 -7.07 22.22
C ALA A 94 -1.69 -6.50 23.57
N ALA A 95 -0.39 -6.28 23.77
CA ALA A 95 0.17 -6.01 25.09
C ALA A 95 0.90 -4.65 25.23
N ALA A 96 1.27 -3.99 24.15
CA ALA A 96 2.11 -2.79 24.18
C ALA A 96 1.35 -1.52 23.75
N PRO A 97 1.69 -0.33 24.27
CA PRO A 97 1.12 0.93 23.82
C PRO A 97 1.50 1.24 22.37
N MET A 98 0.65 2.01 21.66
CA MET A 98 0.84 2.30 20.23
C MET A 98 2.22 2.88 19.87
N PRO A 99 2.87 3.75 20.67
CA PRO A 99 4.23 4.20 20.38
C PRO A 99 5.27 3.08 20.29
N VAL A 100 5.12 2.00 21.06
CA VAL A 100 6.02 0.83 20.99
C VAL A 100 5.74 0.01 19.74
N VAL A 101 4.46 -0.19 19.38
CA VAL A 101 4.08 -0.83 18.11
C VAL A 101 4.62 -0.02 16.93
N ALA A 102 4.48 1.31 16.98
CA ALA A 102 4.96 2.25 15.99
C ALA A 102 6.48 2.19 15.83
N ALA A 103 7.23 2.20 16.93
CA ALA A 103 8.69 2.04 16.93
C ALA A 103 9.14 0.74 16.27
N HIS A 104 8.47 -0.38 16.59
CA HIS A 104 8.77 -1.67 15.97
C HIS A 104 8.53 -1.66 14.46
N VAL A 105 7.41 -1.08 14.02
CA VAL A 105 7.05 -1.01 12.60
C VAL A 105 7.97 -0.06 11.84
N ALA A 106 8.24 1.13 12.40
CA ALA A 106 9.14 2.12 11.83
C ALA A 106 10.56 1.55 11.66
N ARG A 107 11.05 0.73 12.60
CA ARG A 107 12.35 0.05 12.47
C ARG A 107 12.42 -0.85 11.22
N GLY A 108 11.31 -1.49 10.87
CA GLY A 108 11.22 -2.31 9.66
C GLY A 108 11.12 -1.49 8.37
N LEU A 109 10.58 -0.27 8.43
CA LEU A 109 10.50 0.64 7.29
C LEU A 109 11.81 1.39 7.05
N PHE A 110 12.47 1.81 8.12
CA PHE A 110 13.66 2.66 8.11
C PHE A 110 14.77 2.04 8.99
N PRO A 111 15.41 0.96 8.52
CA PRO A 111 16.38 0.20 9.32
C PRO A 111 17.78 0.83 9.36
N LYS A 112 18.10 1.76 8.45
CA LYS A 112 19.48 2.27 8.30
C LYS A 112 19.75 3.46 9.25
N PRO A 113 20.99 3.60 9.79
CA PRO A 113 21.34 4.70 10.69
C PRO A 113 21.06 6.10 10.12
N GLU A 114 21.34 6.31 8.83
CA GLU A 114 21.10 7.56 8.10
C GLU A 114 19.61 7.91 7.94
N GLN A 115 18.70 6.95 8.19
CA GLN A 115 17.25 7.16 8.12
C GLN A 115 16.64 7.55 9.48
N ARG A 116 17.45 7.97 10.45
CA ARG A 116 17.01 8.27 11.83
C ARG A 116 15.84 9.27 11.88
N ASP A 117 15.86 10.30 11.06
CA ASP A 117 14.79 11.31 11.02
C ASP A 117 13.49 10.75 10.43
N LEU A 118 13.60 9.93 9.38
CA LEU A 118 12.45 9.22 8.79
C LEU A 118 11.85 8.22 9.79
N TYR A 119 12.71 7.48 10.50
CA TYR A 119 12.29 6.61 11.59
C TYR A 119 11.52 7.39 12.65
N ALA A 120 12.06 8.50 13.15
CA ALA A 120 11.39 9.31 14.19
C ALA A 120 10.02 9.84 13.73
N ARG A 121 9.94 10.34 12.49
CA ARG A 121 8.67 10.79 11.87
C ARG A 121 7.67 9.65 11.73
N ALA A 122 8.12 8.46 11.34
CA ALA A 122 7.27 7.28 11.22
C ALA A 122 6.76 6.82 12.59
N VAL A 123 7.59 6.86 13.64
CA VAL A 123 7.15 6.56 15.02
C VAL A 123 6.07 7.54 15.46
N ALA A 124 6.27 8.84 15.24
CA ALA A 124 5.29 9.86 15.60
C ALA A 124 3.96 9.67 14.85
N SER A 125 4.01 9.50 13.52
CA SER A 125 2.82 9.34 12.68
C SER A 125 2.05 8.05 12.99
N LEU A 126 2.74 6.91 13.08
CA LEU A 126 2.11 5.62 13.42
C LEU A 126 1.62 5.61 14.87
N GLY A 127 2.35 6.25 15.78
CA GLY A 127 1.99 6.37 17.20
C GLY A 127 0.73 7.19 17.43
N ALA A 128 0.46 8.17 16.57
CA ALA A 128 -0.76 8.98 16.58
C ALA A 128 -1.99 8.24 16.00
N THR A 129 -1.80 7.11 15.31
CA THR A 129 -2.92 6.33 14.77
C THR A 129 -3.64 5.57 15.89
N ALA A 130 -4.96 5.70 15.97
CA ALA A 130 -5.76 4.95 16.93
C ALA A 130 -5.55 3.44 16.73
N ARG A 131 -5.34 2.70 17.84
CA ARG A 131 -5.12 1.23 17.80
C ARG A 131 -6.22 0.50 17.03
N SER A 132 -7.47 0.92 17.19
CA SER A 132 -8.63 0.35 16.48
C SER A 132 -8.50 0.49 14.95
N GLY A 133 -8.09 1.68 14.47
CA GLY A 133 -7.84 1.95 13.05
C GLY A 133 -6.75 1.07 12.47
N TYR A 134 -5.62 1.00 13.18
CA TYR A 134 -4.49 0.16 12.80
C TYR A 134 -4.86 -1.33 12.73
N VAL A 135 -5.56 -1.84 13.75
CA VAL A 135 -6.00 -3.25 13.80
C VAL A 135 -7.01 -3.54 12.69
N ALA A 136 -7.92 -2.61 12.41
CA ALA A 136 -8.88 -2.74 11.31
C ALA A 136 -8.16 -2.84 9.95
N ALA A 137 -7.18 -1.98 9.70
CA ALA A 137 -6.38 -2.00 8.49
C ALA A 137 -5.55 -3.29 8.35
N ALA A 138 -4.89 -3.73 9.43
CA ALA A 138 -4.14 -4.99 9.45
C ALA A 138 -5.05 -6.20 9.14
N ARG A 139 -6.27 -6.22 9.69
CA ARG A 139 -7.27 -7.26 9.39
C ARG A 139 -7.77 -7.19 7.95
N ALA A 140 -7.98 -6.01 7.41
CA ALA A 140 -8.36 -5.81 6.01
C ALA A 140 -7.28 -6.38 5.08
N ILE A 141 -6.00 -6.05 5.32
CA ILE A 141 -4.85 -6.60 4.59
C ILE A 141 -4.80 -8.13 4.68
N ALA A 142 -4.91 -8.68 5.89
CA ALA A 142 -4.80 -10.12 6.10
C ALA A 142 -5.90 -10.92 5.37
N ARG A 143 -7.10 -10.33 5.23
CA ARG A 143 -8.25 -10.97 4.58
C ARG A 143 -8.34 -10.69 3.08
N PHE A 144 -7.59 -9.73 2.57
CA PHE A 144 -7.65 -9.35 1.16
C PHE A 144 -7.13 -10.47 0.24
N ASP A 145 -7.92 -10.77 -0.79
CA ASP A 145 -7.55 -11.63 -1.91
C ASP A 145 -8.11 -11.03 -3.21
N GLY A 146 -7.39 -10.08 -3.78
CA GLY A 146 -7.70 -9.42 -5.04
C GLY A 146 -7.20 -10.18 -6.27
N ARG A 147 -6.85 -11.46 -6.19
CA ARG A 147 -6.38 -12.22 -7.37
C ARG A 147 -7.44 -12.27 -8.49
N ALA A 148 -8.71 -12.28 -8.13
CA ALA A 148 -9.83 -12.20 -9.08
C ALA A 148 -9.92 -10.85 -9.81
N TYR A 149 -9.28 -9.79 -9.29
CA TYR A 149 -9.29 -8.45 -9.89
C TYR A 149 -8.29 -8.28 -11.03
N LEU A 150 -7.24 -9.11 -11.06
CA LEU A 150 -6.10 -8.90 -11.95
C LEU A 150 -6.51 -8.89 -13.42
N SER A 151 -7.31 -9.89 -13.83
CA SER A 151 -7.82 -10.01 -15.20
C SER A 151 -8.92 -9.02 -15.53
N ALA A 152 -9.42 -8.23 -14.57
CA ALA A 152 -10.43 -7.19 -14.78
C ALA A 152 -9.82 -5.79 -14.95
N VAL A 153 -8.55 -5.60 -14.58
CA VAL A 153 -7.83 -4.34 -14.85
C VAL A 153 -7.68 -4.16 -16.37
N ARG A 154 -8.08 -2.98 -16.88
CA ARG A 154 -8.07 -2.64 -18.32
C ARG A 154 -7.12 -1.51 -18.67
N CYS A 155 -6.77 -0.66 -17.70
CA CYS A 155 -5.90 0.49 -17.92
C CYS A 155 -4.42 0.08 -17.95
N PRO A 156 -3.55 0.88 -18.60
CA PRO A 156 -2.10 0.74 -18.47
C PRO A 156 -1.70 0.65 -16.99
N THR A 157 -0.81 -0.27 -16.67
CA THR A 157 -0.40 -0.53 -15.29
C THR A 157 1.12 -0.56 -15.14
N LEU A 158 1.62 0.22 -14.18
CA LEU A 158 3.00 0.19 -13.71
C LEU A 158 3.07 -0.47 -12.33
N LEU A 159 3.95 -1.44 -12.18
CA LEU A 159 4.34 -2.03 -10.92
C LEU A 159 5.71 -1.49 -10.55
N VAL A 160 5.86 -0.98 -9.33
CA VAL A 160 7.15 -0.54 -8.78
C VAL A 160 7.42 -1.31 -7.50
N VAL A 161 8.58 -1.96 -7.42
CA VAL A 161 9.00 -2.69 -6.22
C VAL A 161 10.39 -2.30 -5.77
N GLY A 162 10.60 -2.21 -4.45
CA GLY A 162 11.93 -2.15 -3.87
C GLY A 162 12.58 -3.53 -3.79
N ASP A 163 13.86 -3.64 -4.16
CA ASP A 163 14.60 -4.92 -4.11
C ASP A 163 14.96 -5.39 -2.68
N ARG A 164 14.84 -4.50 -1.69
CA ARG A 164 15.02 -4.77 -0.25
C ARG A 164 13.71 -4.76 0.53
N ASP A 165 12.54 -4.80 -0.14
CA ASP A 165 11.26 -4.83 0.56
C ASP A 165 11.10 -6.10 1.41
N ALA A 166 11.21 -5.92 2.72
CA ALA A 166 11.06 -7.00 3.69
C ALA A 166 9.60 -7.26 4.08
N THR A 167 8.67 -6.36 3.73
CA THR A 167 7.24 -6.41 4.07
C THR A 167 6.44 -7.13 3.00
N VAL A 168 6.65 -6.78 1.73
CA VAL A 168 5.98 -7.38 0.58
C VAL A 168 7.02 -8.11 -0.27
N PRO A 169 6.98 -9.46 -0.33
CA PRO A 169 7.98 -10.21 -1.06
C PRO A 169 7.85 -9.96 -2.57
N ARG A 170 8.98 -9.99 -3.29
CA ARG A 170 9.04 -9.82 -4.74
C ARG A 170 8.04 -10.70 -5.52
N ALA A 171 7.82 -11.93 -5.05
CA ALA A 171 6.85 -12.86 -5.65
C ALA A 171 5.41 -12.27 -5.73
N ALA A 172 5.05 -11.34 -4.86
CA ALA A 172 3.75 -10.67 -4.93
C ALA A 172 3.60 -9.80 -6.19
N ALA A 173 4.67 -9.14 -6.62
CA ALA A 173 4.67 -8.38 -7.87
C ALA A 173 4.72 -9.28 -9.10
N ASP A 174 5.34 -10.46 -9.00
CA ASP A 174 5.31 -11.43 -10.10
C ASP A 174 3.88 -11.95 -10.34
N ILE A 175 3.09 -12.16 -9.27
CA ILE A 175 1.65 -12.48 -9.36
C ILE A 175 0.87 -11.33 -10.03
N LEU A 176 1.11 -10.07 -9.60
CA LEU A 176 0.46 -8.90 -10.21
C LEU A 176 0.80 -8.80 -11.71
N ARG A 177 2.08 -8.93 -12.05
CA ARG A 177 2.58 -8.82 -13.44
C ARG A 177 2.00 -9.92 -14.34
N ALA A 178 1.88 -11.14 -13.82
CA ALA A 178 1.31 -12.26 -14.57
C ALA A 178 -0.22 -12.13 -14.75
N GLY A 179 -0.91 -11.53 -13.78
CA GLY A 179 -2.38 -11.43 -13.81
C GLY A 179 -2.92 -10.18 -14.50
N ILE A 180 -2.14 -9.10 -14.62
CA ILE A 180 -2.56 -7.84 -15.25
C ILE A 180 -1.95 -7.74 -16.64
N ALA A 181 -2.80 -7.77 -17.67
CA ALA A 181 -2.37 -7.66 -19.05
C ALA A 181 -1.60 -6.34 -19.29
N GLY A 182 -0.42 -6.46 -19.91
CA GLY A 182 0.42 -5.32 -20.25
C GLY A 182 1.11 -4.62 -19.07
N ALA A 183 1.07 -5.19 -17.86
CA ALA A 183 1.72 -4.58 -16.70
C ALA A 183 3.25 -4.49 -16.87
N ARG A 184 3.78 -3.28 -16.71
CA ARG A 184 5.23 -3.00 -16.71
C ARG A 184 5.76 -3.11 -15.28
N LEU A 185 6.93 -3.72 -15.09
CA LEU A 185 7.57 -3.82 -13.77
C LEU A 185 8.88 -3.04 -13.74
N VAL A 186 9.02 -2.19 -12.73
CA VAL A 186 10.26 -1.50 -12.38
C VAL A 186 10.71 -1.98 -11.00
N VAL A 187 11.97 -2.41 -10.92
CA VAL A 187 12.61 -2.76 -9.65
C VAL A 187 13.54 -1.61 -9.28
N VAL A 188 13.33 -1.04 -8.10
CA VAL A 188 14.12 0.06 -7.58
C VAL A 188 15.22 -0.51 -6.68
N PRO A 189 16.50 -0.32 -7.02
CA PRO A 189 17.63 -0.84 -6.25
C PRO A 189 17.75 -0.08 -4.92
N ASP A 190 18.26 -0.78 -3.90
CA ASP A 190 18.47 -0.25 -2.55
C ASP A 190 17.23 0.45 -1.97
N SER A 191 16.06 -0.16 -2.20
CA SER A 191 14.77 0.35 -1.73
C SER A 191 14.02 -0.72 -0.95
N GLY A 192 13.58 -0.37 0.25
CA GLY A 192 12.71 -1.17 1.09
C GLY A 192 11.23 -0.94 0.80
N HIS A 193 10.39 -1.16 1.80
CA HIS A 193 8.93 -0.99 1.66
C HIS A 193 8.52 0.49 1.50
N ALA A 194 9.33 1.41 2.03
CA ALA A 194 9.09 2.84 1.97
C ALA A 194 9.74 3.48 0.74
N THR A 195 9.52 2.92 -0.47
CA THR A 195 10.17 3.36 -1.72
C THR A 195 10.01 4.86 -2.01
N THR A 196 8.91 5.47 -1.57
CA THR A 196 8.69 6.92 -1.66
C THR A 196 9.69 7.77 -0.87
N HIS A 197 10.39 7.17 0.09
CA HIS A 197 11.37 7.82 0.95
C HIS A 197 12.78 7.26 0.75
N ASP A 198 12.91 5.96 0.46
CA ASP A 198 14.22 5.34 0.23
C ASP A 198 14.86 5.83 -1.08
N GLN A 199 14.06 5.91 -2.14
CA GLN A 199 14.54 6.21 -3.51
C GLN A 199 13.55 7.12 -4.27
N PRO A 200 13.23 8.32 -3.74
CA PRO A 200 12.19 9.18 -4.30
C PRO A 200 12.47 9.58 -5.75
N GLU A 201 13.73 9.84 -6.12
CA GLU A 201 14.08 10.25 -7.48
C GLU A 201 13.88 9.11 -8.47
N ALA A 202 14.24 7.87 -8.10
CA ALA A 202 14.03 6.70 -8.95
C ALA A 202 12.54 6.40 -9.14
N LEU A 203 11.76 6.47 -8.07
CA LEU A 203 10.30 6.32 -8.13
C LEU A 203 9.66 7.40 -9.00
N ASN A 204 10.00 8.67 -8.77
CA ASN A 204 9.41 9.80 -9.48
C ASN A 204 9.74 9.74 -10.98
N ARG A 205 10.98 9.41 -11.35
CA ARG A 205 11.35 9.21 -12.77
C ARG A 205 10.52 8.10 -13.41
N ALA A 206 10.40 6.94 -12.76
CA ALA A 206 9.63 5.83 -13.29
C ALA A 206 8.14 6.15 -13.41
N LEU A 207 7.58 6.87 -12.42
CA LEU A 207 6.18 7.29 -12.42
C LEU A 207 5.92 8.31 -13.53
N LEU A 208 6.69 9.40 -13.61
CA LEU A 208 6.48 10.45 -14.60
C LEU A 208 6.61 9.93 -16.03
N ALA A 209 7.67 9.15 -16.32
CA ALA A 209 7.86 8.53 -17.62
C ALA A 209 6.73 7.57 -18.01
N PHE A 210 6.06 6.95 -17.04
CA PHE A 210 4.89 6.11 -17.30
C PHE A 210 3.63 6.96 -17.56
N LEU A 211 3.41 8.02 -16.77
CA LEU A 211 2.26 8.89 -16.94
C LEU A 211 2.26 9.60 -18.30
N GLU A 212 3.43 9.93 -18.85
CA GLU A 212 3.58 10.50 -20.19
C GLU A 212 3.13 9.56 -21.32
N THR A 213 3.05 8.24 -21.06
CA THR A 213 2.60 7.23 -22.03
C THR A 213 1.10 6.92 -21.95
N CYS A 214 0.35 7.59 -21.06
CA CYS A 214 -1.05 7.27 -20.71
C CYS A 214 -2.07 8.35 -21.10
#